data_AF-A0A2H6ENE8-F1
#
_entry.id   AF-A0A2H6ENE8-F1
#
_cell.length_a   1.000
_cell.length_b   1.000
_cell.length_c   1.000
_cell.angle_alpha   90.00
_cell.angle_beta   90.00
_cell.angle_gamma   90.00
#
_symmetry.space_group_name_H-M   'P 1'
#
loop_
_entity.id
_entity.type
_entity.pdbx_description
1 polymer ?
#
loop_
_entity_poly.entity_id
_entity_poly.type
_entity_poly.pdbx_seq_one_letter_code
_entity_poly.pdbx_strand_id
1 'polypeptide(L)'
;MEIGEKDIFYYVFYPEKLDTEKLKYIKNNKKLFSNEILQYENSKKAVEKPVPHNILEKIYKKIEEKQQLTKIELHKFEVKQQVYQEYRTLAADSPEEKQKGVTVDTYIDPGNNYIIKVLNFENKNKIYVFEKDQEELENFSLKIFPSGMIYKGLNSTEPLIIEPKVDVEKIVLNFE
;
A
#
# COMPACT_ATOMS: atom_id res chain seq x y z
N MET A 1 33.51 32.84 20.43
CA MET A 1 32.38 32.38 19.60
C MET A 1 32.62 30.93 19.27
N GLU A 2 31.67 30.05 19.57
CA GLU A 2 31.80 28.61 19.36
C GLU A 2 31.31 28.23 17.95
N ILE A 3 32.13 27.50 17.21
CA ILE A 3 31.80 26.96 15.89
C ILE A 3 31.69 25.45 16.03
N GLY A 4 30.50 24.91 15.77
CA GLY A 4 30.24 23.48 15.81
C GLY A 4 30.25 22.84 14.41
N GLU A 5 30.16 21.51 14.38
CA GLU A 5 30.06 20.71 13.15
C GLU A 5 28.94 21.20 12.22
N LYS A 6 27.76 21.50 12.79
CA LYS A 6 26.60 22.02 12.06
C LYS A 6 26.88 23.35 11.36
N ASP A 7 27.68 24.22 11.96
CA ASP A 7 28.07 25.50 11.35
C ASP A 7 29.00 25.30 10.15
N ILE A 8 29.93 24.35 10.23
CA ILE A 8 30.81 23.97 9.12
C ILE A 8 30.01 23.28 8.00
N PHE A 9 29.06 22.42 8.35
CA PHE A 9 28.14 21.82 7.38
C PHE A 9 27.38 22.90 6.60
N TYR A 10 26.75 23.85 7.31
CA TYR A 10 26.04 24.95 6.64
C TYR A 10 27.00 25.84 5.84
N TYR A 11 28.20 26.11 6.34
CA TYR A 11 29.19 26.86 5.57
C TYR A 11 29.47 26.25 4.18
N VAL A 12 29.48 24.91 4.06
CA VAL A 12 29.78 24.21 2.79
C VAL A 12 28.53 24.00 1.91
N PHE A 13 27.40 23.64 2.51
CA PHE A 13 26.19 23.28 1.78
C PHE A 13 25.20 24.43 1.60
N TYR A 14 25.05 25.29 2.61
CA TYR A 14 24.02 26.34 2.70
C TYR A 14 24.54 27.60 3.41
N PRO A 15 25.59 28.26 2.87
CA PRO A 15 26.26 29.38 3.55
C PRO A 15 25.33 30.56 3.87
N GLU A 16 24.22 30.70 3.15
CA GLU A 16 23.18 31.69 3.38
C GLU A 16 22.37 31.48 4.66
N LYS A 17 22.36 30.25 5.21
CA LYS A 17 21.67 29.91 6.46
C LYS A 17 22.53 30.13 7.70
N LEU A 18 23.81 30.47 7.50
CA LEU A 18 24.74 30.70 8.58
C LEU A 18 24.68 32.16 9.02
N ASP A 19 24.73 32.39 10.33
CA ASP A 19 24.83 33.74 10.88
C ASP A 19 26.03 34.50 10.30
N THR A 20 25.85 35.79 10.02
CA THR A 20 26.86 36.62 9.34
C THR A 20 28.18 36.73 10.09
N GLU A 21 28.17 36.70 11.43
CA GLU A 21 29.38 36.73 12.24
C GLU A 21 30.13 35.40 12.18
N LYS A 22 29.39 34.29 12.26
CA LYS A 22 29.93 32.93 12.10
C LYS A 22 30.54 32.72 10.71
N LEU A 23 29.86 33.17 9.66
CA LEU A 23 30.35 33.11 8.29
C LEU A 23 31.68 33.86 8.13
N LYS A 24 31.76 35.09 8.66
CA LYS A 24 33.00 35.89 8.62
C LYS A 24 34.13 35.23 9.40
N TYR A 25 33.83 34.69 10.58
CA TYR A 25 34.83 34.03 11.42
C TYR A 25 35.40 32.77 10.76
N ILE A 26 34.56 31.91 10.19
CA ILE A 26 35.03 30.70 9.47
C ILE A 26 35.85 31.10 8.24
N LYS A 27 35.42 32.11 7.47
CA LYS A 27 36.20 32.62 6.33
C LYS A 27 37.60 33.12 6.72
N ASN A 28 37.68 33.90 7.79
CA ASN A 28 38.94 34.48 8.26
C ASN A 28 39.86 33.45 8.94
N ASN A 29 39.30 32.35 9.47
CA ASN A 29 40.03 31.31 10.18
C ASN A 29 39.95 29.95 9.48
N LYS A 30 39.84 29.93 8.13
CA LYS A 30 39.60 28.71 7.34
C LYS A 30 40.59 27.58 7.62
N LYS A 31 41.83 27.91 8.01
CA LYS A 31 42.86 26.91 8.37
C LYS A 31 42.46 26.05 9.59
N LEU A 32 41.77 26.63 10.57
CA LEU A 32 41.35 25.93 11.78
C LEU A 32 40.32 24.82 11.50
N PHE A 33 39.51 24.98 10.46
CA PHE A 33 38.40 24.06 10.11
C PHE A 33 38.67 23.32 8.79
N SER A 34 39.94 23.24 8.38
CA SER A 34 40.31 22.81 7.03
C SER A 34 39.95 21.35 6.76
N ASN A 35 40.05 20.47 7.76
CA ASN A 35 39.73 19.06 7.62
C ASN A 35 38.22 18.84 7.45
N GLU A 36 37.42 19.48 8.29
CA GLU A 36 35.96 19.38 8.30
C GLU A 36 35.37 19.98 7.02
N ILE A 37 35.87 21.16 6.60
CA ILE A 37 35.48 21.78 5.34
C ILE A 37 35.82 20.85 4.17
N LEU A 38 37.02 20.27 4.12
CA LEU A 38 37.43 19.37 3.05
C LEU A 38 36.56 18.10 3.01
N GLN A 39 36.23 17.54 4.17
CA GLN A 39 35.36 16.37 4.26
C GLN A 39 33.98 16.66 3.65
N TYR A 40 33.36 17.78 4.02
CA TYR A 40 32.05 18.15 3.48
C TYR A 40 32.11 18.56 2.01
N GLU A 41 33.18 19.22 1.56
CA GLU A 41 33.38 19.54 0.13
C GLU A 41 33.49 18.27 -0.71
N ASN A 42 34.17 17.23 -0.22
CA ASN A 42 34.24 15.93 -0.88
C ASN A 42 32.88 15.22 -0.92
N SER A 43 32.12 15.27 0.16
CA SER A 43 30.74 14.75 0.21
C SER A 43 29.83 15.48 -0.77
N LYS A 44 29.91 16.81 -0.85
CA LYS A 44 29.12 17.62 -1.79
C LYS A 44 29.40 17.23 -3.24
N LYS A 45 30.68 17.06 -3.61
CA LYS A 45 31.08 16.57 -4.93
C LYS A 45 30.60 15.15 -5.24
N ALA A 46 30.44 14.30 -4.22
CA ALA A 46 29.90 12.95 -4.40
C ALA A 46 28.39 12.97 -4.66
N VAL A 47 27.65 13.88 -4.00
CA VAL A 47 26.19 14.06 -4.17
C VAL A 47 25.85 14.70 -5.52
N GLU A 48 26.68 15.60 -6.03
CA GLU A 48 26.49 16.22 -7.35
C GLU A 48 26.70 15.24 -8.53
N LYS A 49 27.24 14.04 -8.27
CA LYS A 49 27.34 13.02 -9.31
C LYS A 49 25.96 12.41 -9.56
N PRO A 50 25.49 12.38 -10.81
CA PRO A 50 24.24 11.71 -11.13
C PRO A 50 24.35 10.23 -10.71
N VAL A 51 23.29 9.74 -10.07
CA VAL A 51 23.20 8.33 -9.68
C VAL A 51 23.35 7.47 -10.95
N PRO A 52 24.29 6.52 -10.98
CA PRO A 52 24.47 5.64 -12.13
C PRO A 52 23.17 4.96 -12.56
N HIS A 53 22.91 4.93 -13.86
CA HIS A 53 21.66 4.42 -14.44
C HIS A 53 21.34 2.98 -13.99
N ASN A 54 22.35 2.12 -13.88
CA ASN A 54 22.23 0.74 -13.41
C ASN A 54 21.74 0.61 -11.96
N ILE A 55 21.99 1.60 -11.10
CA ILE A 55 21.49 1.63 -9.72
C ILE A 55 20.03 2.07 -9.73
N LEU A 56 19.69 3.08 -10.53
CA LEU A 56 18.30 3.52 -10.72
C LEU A 56 17.43 2.37 -11.25
N GLU A 57 17.88 1.63 -12.27
CA GLU A 57 17.17 0.45 -12.78
C GLU A 57 16.95 -0.61 -11.70
N LYS A 58 17.96 -0.88 -10.86
CA LYS A 58 17.82 -1.83 -9.74
C LYS A 58 16.81 -1.35 -8.70
N ILE A 59 16.76 -0.04 -8.43
CA ILE A 59 15.79 0.57 -7.52
C ILE A 59 14.38 0.48 -8.12
N TYR A 60 14.20 0.87 -9.38
CA TYR A 60 12.92 0.78 -10.08
C TYR A 60 12.39 -0.65 -10.11
N LYS A 61 13.25 -1.62 -10.47
CA LYS A 61 12.89 -3.03 -10.48
C LYS A 61 12.44 -3.53 -9.10
N LYS A 62 13.17 -3.17 -8.03
CA LYS A 62 12.76 -3.53 -6.66
C LYS A 62 11.44 -2.88 -6.22
N ILE A 63 11.19 -1.64 -6.64
CA ILE A 63 9.93 -0.95 -6.37
C ILE A 63 8.78 -1.66 -7.11
N GLU A 64 8.98 -2.02 -8.37
CA GLU A 64 8.00 -2.73 -9.19
C GLU A 64 7.72 -4.14 -8.64
N GLU A 65 8.75 -4.90 -8.25
CA GLU A 65 8.62 -6.19 -7.57
C GLU A 65 7.82 -6.06 -6.26
N LYS A 66 8.04 -4.99 -5.48
CA LYS A 66 7.26 -4.72 -4.26
C LYS A 66 5.80 -4.35 -4.56
N GLN A 67 5.54 -3.63 -5.64
CA GLN A 67 4.18 -3.30 -6.09
C GLN A 67 3.43 -4.51 -6.66
N GLN A 68 4.14 -5.52 -7.18
CA GLN A 68 3.53 -6.78 -7.59
C GLN A 68 3.16 -7.65 -6.38
N LEU A 69 3.93 -7.58 -5.28
CA LEU A 69 3.61 -8.27 -4.02
C LEU A 69 2.34 -7.73 -3.33
N THR A 70 1.89 -6.51 -3.65
CA THR A 70 0.64 -5.95 -3.13
C THR A 70 -0.60 -6.27 -3.96
N LYS A 71 -0.48 -7.02 -5.07
CA LYS A 71 -1.65 -7.41 -5.89
C LYS A 71 -1.95 -8.89 -5.72
N ILE A 72 -3.03 -9.19 -5.03
CA ILE A 72 -3.50 -10.55 -4.81
C ILE A 72 -4.65 -10.80 -5.79
N GLU A 73 -4.43 -11.71 -6.73
CA GLU A 73 -5.48 -12.14 -7.64
C GLU A 73 -6.29 -13.27 -6.99
N LEU A 74 -7.61 -13.09 -6.91
CA LEU A 74 -8.52 -14.10 -6.40
C LEU A 74 -9.40 -14.63 -7.52
N HIS A 75 -9.50 -15.94 -7.58
CA HIS A 75 -10.28 -16.66 -8.58
C HIS A 75 -11.49 -17.31 -7.94
N LYS A 76 -12.59 -17.37 -8.71
CA LYS A 76 -13.83 -17.98 -8.25
C LYS A 76 -13.58 -19.45 -7.89
N PHE A 77 -13.88 -19.79 -6.64
CA PHE A 77 -13.81 -21.14 -6.14
C PHE A 77 -15.11 -21.86 -6.50
N GLU A 78 -15.08 -22.60 -7.60
CA GLU A 78 -16.21 -23.43 -8.02
C GLU A 78 -16.26 -24.72 -7.19
N VAL A 79 -16.90 -24.64 -6.02
CA VAL A 79 -17.41 -25.88 -5.41
C VAL A 79 -18.72 -26.20 -6.12
N LYS A 80 -18.80 -27.39 -6.74
CA LYS A 80 -20.07 -28.00 -7.15
C LYS A 80 -20.91 -28.31 -5.91
N GLN A 81 -21.43 -27.29 -5.23
CA GLN A 81 -22.43 -27.49 -4.19
C GLN A 81 -23.78 -27.66 -4.90
N GLN A 82 -24.17 -28.91 -5.11
CA GLN A 82 -25.59 -29.23 -5.10
C GLN A 82 -26.10 -28.73 -3.75
N VAL A 83 -26.83 -27.62 -3.76
CA VAL A 83 -27.51 -27.12 -2.57
C VAL A 83 -28.59 -28.12 -2.23
N TYR A 84 -28.24 -29.14 -1.44
CA TYR A 84 -29.21 -29.96 -0.76
C TYR A 84 -29.80 -29.06 0.33
N GLN A 85 -31.07 -28.69 0.16
CA GLN A 85 -31.85 -27.99 1.16
C GLN A 85 -32.02 -28.89 2.38
N GLU A 86 -31.03 -28.91 3.27
CA GLU A 86 -31.23 -29.33 4.65
C GLU A 86 -30.86 -28.17 5.55
N TYR A 87 -31.91 -27.56 6.07
CA TYR A 87 -31.91 -26.55 7.11
C TYR A 87 -30.93 -26.93 8.23
N ARG A 88 -29.74 -26.30 8.22
CA ARG A 88 -28.93 -26.12 9.42
C ARG A 88 -28.79 -24.63 9.62
N THR A 89 -29.65 -24.12 10.49
CA THR A 89 -29.62 -22.80 11.08
C THR A 89 -28.25 -22.55 11.71
N LEU A 90 -27.39 -21.80 11.01
CA LEU A 90 -26.30 -21.07 11.63
C LEU A 90 -26.85 -19.69 12.04
N ALA A 91 -26.47 -19.23 13.23
CA ALA A 91 -27.15 -18.24 14.06
C ALA A 91 -27.06 -16.78 13.59
N ALA A 92 -27.34 -16.49 12.32
CA ALA A 92 -27.54 -15.13 11.81
C ALA A 92 -28.92 -15.04 11.16
N ASP A 93 -29.97 -14.98 11.98
CA ASP A 93 -31.36 -14.73 11.53
C ASP A 93 -31.56 -13.21 11.39
N SER A 94 -30.80 -12.57 10.49
CA SER A 94 -31.05 -11.19 10.12
C SER A 94 -32.28 -11.13 9.19
N PRO A 95 -33.27 -10.25 9.42
CA PRO A 95 -34.49 -10.21 8.61
C PRO A 95 -34.25 -9.93 7.11
N GLU A 96 -33.10 -9.35 6.77
CA GLU A 96 -32.75 -8.96 5.39
C GLU A 96 -32.30 -10.14 4.51
N GLU A 97 -31.84 -11.25 5.10
CA GLU A 97 -31.31 -12.40 4.35
C GLU A 97 -32.39 -13.41 3.91
N LYS A 98 -33.67 -13.14 4.24
CA LYS A 98 -34.82 -13.94 3.78
C LYS A 98 -35.30 -13.59 2.37
N GLN A 99 -34.49 -12.89 1.57
CA GLN A 99 -34.79 -12.68 0.15
C GLN A 99 -34.50 -13.98 -0.62
N LYS A 100 -35.53 -14.54 -1.27
CA LYS A 100 -35.35 -15.62 -2.24
C LYS A 100 -34.42 -15.11 -3.35
N GLY A 101 -33.39 -15.89 -3.71
CA GLY A 101 -32.53 -15.58 -4.86
C GLY A 101 -31.14 -15.02 -4.53
N VAL A 102 -30.71 -15.00 -3.26
CA VAL A 102 -29.32 -14.65 -2.92
C VAL A 102 -28.39 -15.80 -3.32
N THR A 103 -27.39 -15.53 -4.17
CA THR A 103 -26.30 -16.47 -4.44
C THR A 103 -25.02 -16.01 -3.77
N VAL A 104 -24.17 -16.95 -3.38
CA VAL A 104 -22.87 -16.67 -2.76
C VAL A 104 -21.77 -17.18 -3.68
N ASP A 105 -20.94 -16.27 -4.16
CA ASP A 105 -19.70 -16.62 -4.86
C ASP A 105 -18.53 -16.46 -3.90
N THR A 106 -17.62 -17.43 -3.90
CA THR A 106 -16.40 -17.39 -3.11
C THR A 106 -15.21 -17.25 -4.03
N TYR A 107 -14.27 -16.38 -3.70
CA TYR A 107 -13.03 -16.14 -4.43
C TYR A 107 -11.86 -16.37 -3.49
N ILE A 108 -10.87 -17.13 -3.93
CA ILE A 108 -9.68 -17.45 -3.14
C ILE A 108 -8.41 -17.14 -3.91
N ASP A 109 -7.36 -16.74 -3.19
CA ASP A 109 -6.01 -16.65 -3.75
C ASP A 109 -5.36 -18.05 -3.86
N PRO A 110 -4.33 -18.23 -4.69
CA PRO A 110 -3.62 -19.51 -4.82
C PRO A 110 -3.03 -20.05 -3.51
N GLY A 111 -2.68 -19.15 -2.56
CA GLY A 111 -2.14 -19.52 -1.26
C GLY A 111 -3.21 -19.83 -0.21
N ASN A 112 -4.50 -19.58 -0.50
CA ASN A 112 -5.61 -19.68 0.44
C ASN A 112 -5.37 -18.87 1.74
N ASN A 113 -4.72 -17.72 1.59
CA ASN A 113 -4.48 -16.75 2.64
C ASN A 113 -5.63 -15.72 2.71
N TYR A 114 -6.27 -15.45 1.58
CA TYR A 114 -7.35 -14.49 1.42
C TYR A 114 -8.59 -15.14 0.82
N ILE A 115 -9.73 -14.84 1.41
CA ILE A 115 -11.04 -15.32 0.95
C ILE A 115 -11.94 -14.11 0.78
N ILE A 116 -12.54 -13.97 -0.39
CA ILE A 116 -13.58 -12.97 -0.64
C ILE A 116 -14.90 -13.67 -0.90
N LYS A 117 -15.94 -13.31 -0.13
CA LYS A 117 -17.30 -13.78 -0.35
C LYS A 117 -18.16 -12.66 -0.93
N VAL A 118 -18.79 -12.93 -2.05
CA VAL A 118 -19.71 -12.02 -2.73
C VAL A 118 -21.11 -12.57 -2.56
N LEU A 119 -21.94 -11.86 -1.79
CA LEU A 119 -23.38 -12.12 -1.71
C LEU A 119 -24.05 -11.31 -2.81
N ASN A 120 -24.66 -12.01 -3.76
CA ASN A 120 -25.36 -11.43 -4.89
C ASN A 120 -26.85 -11.35 -4.57
N PHE A 121 -27.35 -10.14 -4.32
CA PHE A 121 -28.78 -9.87 -4.22
C PHE A 121 -29.33 -9.52 -5.62
N GLU A 122 -30.62 -9.22 -5.72
CA GLU A 122 -31.23 -8.81 -7.00
C GLU A 122 -30.70 -7.46 -7.49
N ASN A 123 -30.51 -6.50 -6.59
CA ASN A 123 -30.16 -5.11 -6.93
C ASN A 123 -28.75 -4.69 -6.48
N LYS A 124 -28.04 -5.52 -5.71
CA LYS A 124 -26.75 -5.18 -5.11
C LYS A 124 -25.83 -6.37 -4.89
N ASN A 125 -24.55 -6.10 -4.70
CA ASN A 125 -23.60 -7.07 -4.14
C ASN A 125 -23.13 -6.61 -2.76
N LYS A 126 -23.00 -7.53 -1.80
CA LYS A 126 -22.25 -7.32 -0.56
C LYS A 126 -20.97 -8.16 -0.62
N ILE A 127 -19.81 -7.53 -0.45
CA ILE A 127 -18.51 -8.18 -0.56
C ILE A 127 -17.82 -8.18 0.81
N TYR A 128 -17.52 -9.38 1.30
CA TYR A 128 -16.78 -9.60 2.54
C TYR A 128 -15.37 -10.08 2.21
N VAL A 129 -14.37 -9.51 2.88
CA VAL A 129 -12.96 -9.83 2.69
C VAL A 129 -12.43 -10.46 3.98
N PHE A 130 -11.78 -11.60 3.88
CA PHE A 130 -11.20 -12.32 5.00
C PHE A 130 -9.74 -12.63 4.72
N GLU A 131 -8.91 -12.50 5.75
CA GLU A 131 -7.55 -13.06 5.79
C GLU A 131 -7.53 -14.18 6.82
N LYS A 132 -6.82 -15.26 6.51
CA LYS A 132 -6.86 -16.50 7.31
C LYS A 132 -6.25 -16.35 8.70
N ASP A 133 -5.19 -15.54 8.82
CA ASP A 133 -4.38 -15.42 10.04
C ASP A 133 -4.54 -14.06 10.74
N GLN A 134 -5.41 -13.19 10.24
CA GLN A 134 -5.61 -11.83 10.75
C GLN A 134 -7.09 -11.58 11.04
N GLU A 135 -7.38 -10.93 12.17
CA GLU A 135 -8.77 -10.63 12.58
C GLU A 135 -9.39 -9.53 11.72
N GLU A 136 -8.60 -8.52 11.31
CA GLU A 136 -9.08 -7.37 10.53
C GLU A 136 -8.03 -6.89 9.52
N LEU A 137 -8.46 -6.70 8.26
CA LEU A 137 -7.68 -6.04 7.21
C LEU A 137 -7.99 -4.56 7.17
N GLU A 138 -6.97 -3.72 7.06
CA GLU A 138 -7.14 -2.27 6.93
C GLU A 138 -6.63 -1.77 5.57
N ASN A 139 -7.17 -0.64 5.10
CA ASN A 139 -6.69 0.12 3.94
C ASN A 139 -6.46 -0.73 2.68
N PHE A 140 -7.51 -1.41 2.23
CA PHE A 140 -7.46 -2.23 1.03
C PHE A 140 -8.34 -1.66 -0.09
N SER A 141 -8.08 -2.14 -1.31
CA SER A 141 -8.90 -1.87 -2.47
C SER A 141 -9.21 -3.16 -3.22
N LEU A 142 -10.44 -3.26 -3.71
CA LEU A 142 -10.88 -4.35 -4.58
C LEU A 142 -11.08 -3.81 -5.97
N LYS A 143 -10.39 -4.40 -6.95
CA LYS A 143 -10.68 -4.21 -8.36
C LYS A 143 -11.53 -5.37 -8.86
N ILE A 144 -12.72 -5.05 -9.35
CA ILE A 144 -13.70 -6.04 -9.82
C ILE A 144 -13.71 -6.10 -11.33
N PHE A 145 -13.66 -7.30 -11.90
CA PHE A 145 -13.78 -7.55 -13.33
C PHE A 145 -15.12 -8.24 -13.64
N PRO A 146 -15.74 -7.93 -14.81
CA PRO A 146 -15.13 -7.25 -15.96
C PRO A 146 -15.19 -5.72 -15.92
N SER A 147 -15.97 -5.11 -15.02
CA SER A 147 -16.18 -3.64 -15.00
C SER A 147 -14.89 -2.82 -14.84
N GLY A 148 -13.86 -3.40 -14.21
CA GLY A 148 -12.59 -2.74 -13.91
C GLY A 148 -12.69 -1.71 -12.78
N MET A 149 -13.85 -1.59 -12.13
CA MET A 149 -14.11 -0.64 -11.06
C MET A 149 -13.31 -0.98 -9.81
N ILE A 150 -12.88 0.06 -9.10
CA ILE A 150 -12.07 -0.04 -7.88
C ILE A 150 -12.89 0.48 -6.72
N TYR A 151 -13.02 -0.33 -5.68
CA TYR A 151 -13.72 0.00 -4.44
C TYR A 151 -12.73 -0.02 -3.29
N LYS A 152 -12.73 1.03 -2.46
CA LYS A 152 -11.83 1.13 -1.31
C LYS A 152 -12.56 0.69 -0.04
N GLY A 153 -11.91 -0.17 0.75
CA GLY A 153 -12.34 -0.57 2.08
C GLY A 153 -11.40 0.00 3.14
N LEU A 154 -11.97 0.64 4.16
CA LEU A 154 -11.20 1.14 5.30
C LEU A 154 -10.79 -0.01 6.21
N ASN A 155 -11.71 -0.93 6.47
CA ASN A 155 -11.49 -2.16 7.21
C ASN A 155 -12.33 -3.32 6.65
N SER A 156 -12.04 -4.55 7.05
CA SER A 156 -12.80 -5.75 6.64
C SER A 156 -13.94 -6.13 7.59
N THR A 157 -14.19 -5.33 8.63
CA THR A 157 -15.27 -5.63 9.60
C THR A 157 -16.64 -5.37 8.99
N GLU A 158 -16.74 -4.44 8.05
CA GLU A 158 -17.96 -4.15 7.30
C GLU A 158 -17.84 -4.60 5.84
N PRO A 159 -18.92 -5.14 5.24
CA PRO A 159 -18.92 -5.50 3.84
C PRO A 159 -18.92 -4.26 2.94
N LEU A 160 -18.22 -4.35 1.81
CA LEU A 160 -18.36 -3.39 0.73
C LEU A 160 -19.70 -3.61 0.02
N ILE A 161 -20.54 -2.58 0.00
CA ILE A 161 -21.85 -2.60 -0.66
C ILE A 161 -21.73 -1.94 -2.03
N ILE A 162 -22.10 -2.67 -3.07
CA ILE A 162 -22.06 -2.20 -4.46
C ILE A 162 -23.48 -2.14 -4.99
N GLU A 163 -23.91 -0.92 -5.31
CA GLU A 163 -25.21 -0.59 -5.88
C GLU A 163 -25.02 0.33 -7.10
N PRO A 164 -25.55 -0.01 -8.29
CA PRO A 164 -26.32 -1.21 -8.60
C PRO A 164 -25.45 -2.48 -8.66
N LYS A 165 -26.09 -3.65 -8.64
CA LYS A 165 -25.44 -4.96 -8.81
C LYS A 165 -24.51 -4.96 -10.03
N VAL A 166 -23.32 -5.52 -9.84
CA VAL A 166 -22.35 -5.82 -10.88
C VAL A 166 -22.11 -7.32 -10.97
N ASP A 167 -21.79 -7.78 -12.18
CA ASP A 167 -21.28 -9.13 -12.38
C ASP A 167 -19.82 -9.18 -11.94
N VAL A 168 -19.47 -10.26 -11.24
CA VAL A 168 -18.13 -10.49 -10.70
C VAL A 168 -17.59 -11.78 -11.30
N GLU A 169 -16.51 -11.66 -12.06
CA GLU A 169 -15.79 -12.81 -12.63
C GLU A 169 -14.44 -13.02 -11.95
N LYS A 170 -13.77 -11.92 -11.61
CA LYS A 170 -12.45 -11.91 -10.96
C LYS A 170 -12.35 -10.71 -10.03
N ILE A 171 -11.66 -10.91 -8.92
CA ILE A 171 -11.36 -9.85 -7.96
C ILE A 171 -9.84 -9.76 -7.79
N VAL A 172 -9.31 -8.54 -7.78
CA VAL A 172 -7.92 -8.27 -7.40
C VAL A 172 -7.93 -7.42 -6.14
N LEU A 173 -7.38 -7.96 -5.06
CA LEU A 173 -7.18 -7.28 -3.79
C LEU A 173 -5.83 -6.55 -3.84
N ASN A 174 -5.82 -5.28 -3.47
CA ASN A 174 -4.59 -4.52 -3.30
C ASN A 174 -4.56 -3.81 -1.94
N PHE A 175 -3.36 -3.66 -1.39
CA PHE A 175 -3.10 -2.86 -0.19
C PHE A 175 -2.48 -1.52 -0.56
N GLU A 176 -2.92 -0.45 0.10
CA GLU A 176 -2.36 0.92 -0.03
C GLU A 176 -1.23 1.18 0.98
#